data_AF-A0A1M5BVW9-F1
#
_entry.id   AF-A0A1M5BVW9-F1
#
_cell.length_a   1.000
_cell.length_b   1.000
_cell.length_c   1.000
_cell.angle_alpha   90.00
_cell.angle_beta   90.00
_cell.angle_gamma   90.00
#
_symmetry.space_group_name_H-M   'P 1'
#
loop_
_entity.id
_entity.type
_entity.pdbx_description
1 polymer ?
#
loop_
_entity_poly.entity_id
_entity_poly.type
_entity_poly.pdbx_seq_one_letter_code
_entity_poly.pdbx_strand_id
1 'polypeptide(L)'
;MEKLRNLRKLRGFTQEYMSNILATDVSNYSRKESGEVRIFDEEWVKLAKALDVPVEDIKENKPGSIVNFNDSSTNSGGFLNNYYSIPEYILENQQDYINLLKEQIEMLKTENKKLKSRR
;
A
#
# COMPACT_ATOMS: atom_id res chain seq x y z
N MET A 1 6.90 -0.06 -0.27
CA MET A 1 6.34 -0.79 -1.42
C MET A 1 4.85 -0.48 -1.52
N GLU A 2 4.50 0.80 -1.41
CA GLU A 2 3.11 1.24 -1.44
C GLU A 2 2.63 1.45 -2.87
N LYS A 3 3.49 1.92 -3.77
CA LYS A 3 3.17 2.14 -5.20
C LYS A 3 2.71 0.84 -5.89
N LEU A 4 3.52 -0.22 -5.80
CA LEU A 4 3.19 -1.53 -6.39
C LEU A 4 1.87 -2.09 -5.83
N ARG A 5 1.69 -2.06 -4.51
CA ARG A 5 0.51 -2.62 -3.84
C ARG A 5 -0.77 -1.84 -4.19
N ASN A 6 -0.70 -0.51 -4.20
CA ASN A 6 -1.83 0.35 -4.51
C ASN A 6 -2.24 0.18 -5.98
N LEU A 7 -1.27 0.16 -6.90
CA LEU A 7 -1.55 -0.02 -8.32
C LEU A 7 -2.14 -1.41 -8.60
N ARG A 8 -1.61 -2.47 -7.98
CA ARG A 8 -2.18 -3.82 -8.09
C ARG A 8 -3.65 -3.85 -7.68
N LYS A 9 -3.97 -3.26 -6.52
CA LYS A 9 -5.35 -3.19 -6.01
C LYS A 9 -6.25 -2.37 -6.92
N LEU A 10 -5.76 -1.24 -7.44
CA LEU A 10 -6.49 -0.39 -8.40
C LEU A 10 -6.85 -1.16 -9.68
N ARG A 11 -5.94 -2.02 -10.17
CA ARG A 11 -6.17 -2.91 -11.32
C ARG A 11 -7.02 -4.14 -10.99
N GLY A 12 -7.40 -4.34 -9.72
CA GLY A 12 -8.21 -5.49 -9.30
C GLY A 12 -7.45 -6.83 -9.27
N PHE A 13 -6.11 -6.81 -9.34
CA PHE A 13 -5.31 -8.03 -9.38
C PHE A 13 -5.08 -8.62 -7.99
N THR A 14 -5.17 -9.94 -7.87
CA THR A 14 -4.88 -10.67 -6.64
C THR A 14 -3.36 -10.90 -6.48
N GLN A 15 -2.91 -11.19 -5.26
CA GLN A 15 -1.51 -11.57 -5.05
C GLN A 15 -1.17 -12.91 -5.74
N GLU A 16 -2.14 -13.81 -5.85
CA GLU A 16 -2.01 -15.08 -6.58
C GLU A 16 -1.80 -14.88 -8.09
N TYR A 17 -2.54 -13.95 -8.70
CA TYR A 17 -2.32 -13.60 -10.09
C TYR A 17 -0.91 -13.07 -10.33
N MET A 18 -0.44 -12.19 -9.45
CA MET A 18 0.90 -11.60 -9.55
C MET A 18 2.02 -12.61 -9.26
N SER A 19 1.79 -13.57 -8.36
CA SER A 19 2.75 -14.64 -8.10
C SER A 19 2.90 -15.57 -9.30
N ASN A 20 1.80 -15.85 -10.02
CA ASN A 20 1.84 -16.62 -11.26
C ASN A 20 2.67 -15.92 -12.36
N ILE A 21 2.58 -14.59 -12.48
CA ILE A 21 3.41 -13.80 -13.42
C ILE A 21 4.91 -13.96 -13.13
N LEU A 22 5.27 -14.03 -11.84
CA LEU A 22 6.66 -14.20 -11.41
C LEU A 22 7.09 -15.67 -11.31
N ALA A 23 6.21 -16.63 -11.61
CA ALA A 23 6.44 -18.06 -11.41
C ALA A 23 6.91 -18.37 -9.97
N THR A 24 6.24 -17.79 -8.98
CA THR A 24 6.54 -17.96 -7.56
C THR A 24 5.26 -18.25 -6.77
N ASP A 25 5.41 -18.67 -5.51
CA ASP A 25 4.29 -18.81 -4.59
C ASP A 25 3.76 -17.46 -4.06
N VAL A 26 2.50 -17.47 -3.61
CA VAL A 26 1.79 -16.29 -3.08
C VAL A 26 2.50 -15.68 -1.87
N SER A 27 3.11 -16.50 -1.01
CA SER A 27 3.81 -16.02 0.20
C SER A 27 5.08 -15.27 -0.17
N ASN A 28 5.87 -15.76 -1.13
CA ASN A 28 7.04 -15.06 -1.63
C ASN A 28 6.67 -13.76 -2.36
N TYR A 29 5.59 -13.75 -3.16
CA TYR A 29 5.08 -12.51 -3.74
C TYR A 29 4.63 -11.52 -2.65
N SER A 30 3.92 -11.99 -1.62
CA SER A 30 3.46 -11.15 -0.51
C SER A 30 4.63 -10.49 0.22
N ARG A 31 5.72 -11.23 0.48
CA ARG A 31 6.94 -10.69 1.11
C ARG A 31 7.68 -9.71 0.20
N LYS A 32 7.66 -9.94 -1.12
CA LYS A 32 8.17 -8.98 -2.12
C LYS A 32 7.36 -7.69 -2.15
N GLU A 33 6.04 -7.81 -2.14
CA GLU A 33 5.10 -6.68 -2.13
C GLU A 33 5.10 -5.92 -0.80
N SER A 34 5.35 -6.58 0.35
CA SER A 34 5.57 -5.89 1.63
C SER A 34 6.96 -5.23 1.70
N GLY A 35 7.89 -5.69 0.86
CA GLY A 35 9.27 -5.22 0.81
C GLY A 35 10.18 -5.86 1.86
N GLU A 36 9.77 -6.99 2.44
CA GLU A 36 10.63 -7.88 3.23
C GLU A 36 11.66 -8.60 2.35
N VAL A 37 11.29 -8.92 1.12
CA VAL A 37 12.15 -9.56 0.12
C VAL A 37 12.38 -8.59 -1.04
N ARG A 38 13.62 -8.50 -1.52
CA ARG A 38 13.95 -7.68 -2.68
C ARG A 38 13.30 -8.24 -3.95
N ILE A 39 12.79 -7.35 -4.80
CA ILE A 39 12.35 -7.65 -6.16
C ILE A 39 13.53 -7.40 -7.11
N PHE A 40 13.89 -8.38 -7.92
CA PHE A 40 14.97 -8.26 -8.90
C PHE A 40 14.52 -7.46 -10.13
N ASP A 41 15.46 -6.90 -10.89
CA ASP A 41 15.14 -6.03 -12.03
C ASP A 41 14.31 -6.74 -13.12
N GLU A 42 14.58 -8.03 -13.37
CA GLU A 42 13.78 -8.84 -14.29
C GLU A 42 12.33 -9.02 -13.81
N GLU A 43 12.14 -9.14 -12.49
CA GLU A 43 10.82 -9.27 -11.88
C GLU A 43 10.07 -7.94 -11.95
N TRP A 44 10.76 -6.82 -11.75
CA TRP A 44 10.19 -5.49 -11.96
C TRP A 44 9.68 -5.31 -13.38
N VAL A 45 10.43 -5.75 -14.39
CA VAL A 45 10.00 -5.69 -15.80
C VAL A 45 8.72 -6.53 -16.02
N LYS A 46 8.64 -7.73 -15.43
CA LYS A 46 7.43 -8.58 -15.53
C LYS A 46 6.22 -7.94 -14.86
N LEU A 47 6.39 -7.37 -13.66
CA LEU A 47 5.32 -6.69 -12.93
C LEU A 47 4.85 -5.44 -13.65
N ALA A 48 5.79 -4.63 -14.15
CA ALA A 48 5.50 -3.43 -14.95
C ALA A 48 4.68 -3.77 -16.20
N LYS A 49 5.10 -4.82 -16.92
CA LYS A 49 4.38 -5.32 -18.10
C LYS A 49 2.97 -5.80 -17.76
N ALA A 50 2.79 -6.49 -16.63
CA ALA A 50 1.47 -6.96 -16.20
C ALA A 50 0.54 -5.82 -15.76
N LEU A 51 1.09 -4.75 -15.20
CA LEU A 51 0.34 -3.58 -14.71
C LEU A 51 0.15 -2.49 -15.77
N ASP A 52 0.76 -2.67 -16.94
CA ASP A 52 0.77 -1.76 -18.08
C ASP A 52 1.27 -0.35 -17.70
N VAL A 53 2.45 -0.33 -17.06
CA VAL A 53 3.13 0.89 -16.60
C VAL A 53 4.64 0.75 -16.77
N PRO A 54 5.41 1.84 -16.85
CA PRO A 54 6.86 1.78 -16.80
C PRO A 54 7.36 1.35 -15.42
N VAL A 55 8.55 0.74 -15.38
CA VAL A 55 9.16 0.23 -14.13
C VAL A 55 9.34 1.33 -13.09
N GLU A 56 9.72 2.54 -13.51
CA GLU A 56 9.97 3.68 -12.61
C GLU A 56 8.72 4.15 -11.85
N ASP A 57 7.52 3.87 -12.38
CA ASP A 57 6.26 4.25 -11.74
C ASP A 57 5.93 3.33 -10.55
N ILE A 58 6.47 2.11 -10.52
CA ILE A 58 6.22 1.11 -9.48
C ILE A 58 7.43 0.81 -8.61
N LYS A 59 8.65 1.05 -9.12
CA LYS A 59 9.91 0.79 -8.43
C LYS A 59 10.20 1.92 -7.45
N GLU A 60 10.11 1.61 -6.16
CA GLU A 60 10.52 2.53 -5.12
C GLU A 60 12.02 2.36 -4.83
N ASN A 61 12.80 3.44 -5.03
CA ASN A 61 14.18 3.51 -4.58
C ASN A 61 14.21 3.62 -3.05
N LYS A 62 14.15 2.49 -2.35
CA LYS A 62 14.51 2.47 -0.92
C LYS A 62 16.03 2.66 -0.80
N PRO A 63 16.53 3.57 0.05
CA PRO A 63 17.93 3.52 0.44
C PRO A 63 18.17 2.13 1.05
N GLY A 64 19.17 1.43 0.52
CA GLY A 64 19.32 -0.01 0.68
C GLY A 64 19.19 -0.48 2.13
N SER A 65 18.34 -1.48 2.34
CA SER A 65 18.36 -2.26 3.58
C SER A 65 19.71 -2.97 3.64
N ILE A 66 20.63 -2.46 4.46
CA ILE A 66 21.85 -3.17 4.82
C ILE A 66 21.39 -4.36 5.65
N VAL A 67 21.32 -5.53 5.01
CA VAL A 67 21.09 -6.79 5.71
C VAL A 67 22.39 -7.13 6.42
N ASN A 68 22.52 -6.73 7.67
CA ASN A 68 23.61 -7.19 8.52
C ASN A 68 23.29 -8.64 8.92
N PHE A 69 23.90 -9.59 8.21
CA PHE A 69 23.99 -10.97 8.68
C PHE A 69 24.97 -11.01 9.84
N ASN A 70 24.53 -10.57 11.03
CA ASN A 70 25.29 -10.84 12.24
C ASN A 70 24.76 -12.14 12.83
N ASP A 71 25.39 -13.24 12.41
CA ASP A 71 25.32 -14.52 13.09
C ASP A 71 26.01 -14.36 14.44
N SER A 72 25.25 -14.01 15.48
CA SER A 72 25.71 -14.09 16.85
C SER A 72 24.51 -14.13 17.78
N SER A 73 24.31 -15.32 18.32
CA SER A 73 23.54 -15.65 19.50
C SER A 73 23.80 -14.69 20.66
N THR A 74 22.97 -13.66 20.86
CA THR A 74 22.77 -13.08 22.19
C THR A 74 21.41 -12.42 22.32
N ASN A 75 20.64 -13.02 23.20
CA ASN A 75 19.40 -12.59 23.80
C ASN A 75 19.51 -11.14 24.34
N SER A 76 18.89 -10.16 23.65
CA SER A 76 18.37 -8.94 24.27
C SER A 76 17.38 -8.25 23.33
N GLY A 77 16.11 -8.27 23.70
CA GLY A 77 15.01 -7.67 22.95
C GLY A 77 15.20 -6.16 22.79
N GLY A 78 15.64 -5.74 21.61
CA GLY A 78 15.59 -4.35 21.20
C GLY A 78 14.15 -3.97 20.87
N PHE A 79 13.54 -3.14 21.71
CA PHE A 79 12.29 -2.46 21.37
C PHE A 79 12.55 -1.56 20.15
N LEU A 80 12.27 -2.10 18.97
CA LEU A 80 12.34 -1.40 17.69
C LEU A 80 11.17 -0.42 17.60
N ASN A 81 11.34 0.78 18.17
CA ASN A 81 10.47 1.92 17.92
C ASN A 81 10.67 2.39 16.47
N ASN A 82 10.04 1.72 15.52
CA ASN A 82 9.90 2.19 14.16
C ASN A 82 8.94 3.39 14.16
N TYR A 83 9.50 4.60 14.22
CA TYR A 83 8.73 5.83 14.06
C TYR A 83 8.44 6.04 12.57
N TYR A 84 7.38 5.40 12.07
CA TYR A 84 6.88 5.66 10.72
C TYR A 84 6.23 7.05 10.71
N SER A 85 6.89 8.03 10.09
CA SER A 85 6.27 9.33 9.84
C SER A 85 5.22 9.16 8.74
N ILE A 86 3.95 9.39 9.08
CA ILE A 86 2.87 9.40 8.10
C ILE A 86 3.10 10.60 7.17
N PRO A 87 3.22 10.41 5.85
CA PRO A 87 3.34 11.52 4.91
C PRO A 87 2.16 12.49 5.04
N GLU A 88 2.46 13.79 5.12
CA GLU A 88 1.48 14.84 5.40
C GLU A 88 0.33 14.90 4.38
N TYR A 89 0.61 14.60 3.11
CA TYR A 89 -0.40 14.53 2.05
C TYR A 89 -1.48 13.46 2.29
N ILE A 90 -1.15 12.39 3.03
CA ILE A 90 -2.13 11.35 3.39
C ILE A 90 -3.10 11.89 4.45
N LEU A 91 -2.59 12.66 5.41
CA LEU A 91 -3.41 13.30 6.43
C LEU A 91 -4.32 14.37 5.81
N GLU A 92 -3.81 15.15 4.87
CA GLU A 92 -4.58 16.14 4.11
C GLU A 92 -5.72 15.49 3.31
N ASN A 93 -5.42 14.42 2.55
CA ASN A 93 -6.44 13.69 1.80
C ASN A 93 -7.53 13.08 2.70
N GLN A 94 -7.14 12.53 3.86
CA GLN A 94 -8.08 12.02 4.85
C GLN A 94 -8.96 13.13 5.43
N GLN A 95 -8.38 14.30 5.68
CA GLN A 95 -9.11 15.46 6.20
C GLN A 95 -10.14 15.98 5.19
N ASP A 96 -9.80 16.03 3.91
CA ASP A 96 -10.73 16.40 2.83
C ASP A 96 -11.89 15.43 2.73
N TYR A 97 -11.61 14.12 2.81
CA TYR A 97 -12.65 13.10 2.78
C TYR A 97 -13.59 13.19 3.98
N ILE A 98 -13.04 13.45 5.18
CA ILE A 98 -13.85 13.69 6.40
C ILE A 98 -14.76 14.91 6.22
N ASN A 99 -14.25 15.99 5.63
CA ASN A 99 -15.02 17.21 5.39
C ASN A 99 -16.18 16.95 4.42
N LEU A 100 -15.90 16.26 3.31
CA LEU A 100 -16.92 15.88 2.33
C LEU A 100 -18.03 15.01 2.96
N LEU A 101 -17.64 14.00 3.75
CA LEU A 101 -18.61 13.13 4.43
C LEU A 101 -19.48 13.90 5.43
N LYS A 102 -18.92 14.84 6.18
CA LYS A 102 -19.67 15.69 7.11
C LYS A 102 -20.69 16.55 6.37
N GLU A 103 -20.30 17.15 5.26
CA GLU A 103 -21.20 17.95 4.41
C GLU A 103 -22.38 17.11 3.89
N GLN A 104 -22.08 15.92 3.37
CA GLN A 104 -23.11 14.98 2.89
C GLN A 104 -24.07 14.56 3.99
N ILE A 105 -23.57 14.29 5.20
CA ILE A 105 -24.41 13.95 6.36
C ILE A 105 -25.37 15.10 6.69
N GLU A 106 -24.89 16.34 6.69
CA GLU A 106 -25.76 17.49 6.98
C GLU A 106 -26.82 17.70 5.88
N MET A 107 -26.45 17.56 4.60
CA MET A 107 -27.41 17.58 3.51
C MET A 107 -28.50 16.50 3.69
N LEU A 108 -28.11 15.26 3.96
CA LEU A 108 -29.05 14.15 4.17
C LEU A 108 -29.93 14.34 5.41
N LYS A 109 -29.41 14.91 6.50
CA LYS A 109 -30.20 15.23 7.70
C LYS A 109 -31.24 16.31 7.41
N THR A 110 -30.85 17.37 6.69
CA THR A 110 -31.78 18.45 6.34
C THR A 110 -32.88 17.96 5.41
N GLU A 111 -32.54 17.13 4.42
CA GLU A 111 -33.51 16.48 3.54
C GLU A 111 -34.47 15.58 4.31
N ASN A 112 -33.96 14.71 5.19
CA ASN A 112 -34.78 13.86 6.05
C ASN A 112 -35.74 14.68 6.91
N LYS A 113 -35.29 15.81 7.47
CA LYS A 113 -36.15 16.71 8.26
C LYS A 113 -37.28 17.29 7.41
N LYS A 114 -36.99 17.73 6.18
CA LYS A 114 -37.99 18.24 5.22
C LYS A 114 -38.99 17.15 4.81
N LEU A 115 -38.53 15.92 4.59
CA LEU A 115 -39.40 14.80 4.24
C LEU A 115 -40.29 14.39 5.41
N LYS A 116 -39.75 14.35 6.64
CA LYS A 116 -40.51 14.05 7.85
C LYS A 116 -41.53 15.14 8.20
N SER A 117 -41.26 16.41 7.90
CA SER A 117 -42.21 17.50 8.11
C SER A 117 -43.33 17.58 7.05
N ARG A 118 -43.24 16.80 5.97
CA ARG A 118 -44.26 16.68 4.92
C ARG A 118 -45.23 15.51 5.14
N ARG A 119 -44.99 14.70 6.17
CA ARG A 119 -45.88 13.65 6.67
C ARG A 119 -46.62 14.15 7.89
#